data_AF-A0A976IHG7-F1
#
_entry.id   AF-A0A976IHG7-F1
#
_cell.length_a   1.000
_cell.length_b   1.000
_cell.length_c   1.000
_cell.angle_alpha   90.00
_cell.angle_beta   90.00
_cell.angle_gamma   90.00
#
_symmetry.space_group_name_H-M   'P 1'
#
loop_
_entity.id
_entity.type
_entity.pdbx_description
1 polymer ?
#
loop_
_entity_poly.entity_id
_entity_poly.type
_entity_poly.pdbx_seq_one_letter_code
_entity_poly.pdbx_strand_id
1 'polypeptide(L)'
;MSCGSREALVFSMGLLTGTCTTLYVSINRYGLILYGVDSIGLDGEVKKFEKPIFQTWLMFLAMVFALPIHWAYHYYVDHQWRRNPRGAMKYHYRIPRRMYFLLAIPAAFDLVATFVANLGLLYVTVSVFQLMKCTVIVFVALLKVFVLKDRLRSYMWIGIGLNMLAAVLVGATSLADSTSQDNNSTTQHPAFGVLMIVLSCAIQAIQYVFEEKLMDEGDSAPPLVVVGMEGVWGLLFTSLVVYPLAYLIPGNDLGSNERVDDAYVMLVNSTLAQIVVIVYLLVILGYNVFAVSVTYLLNSIWHAILDNFRPITVWGADLVLFYGFTSGNFGERWTIWSWLQLVGMLTLLLGTAVYNGTLRLPGFVYLEPIKQSMNLIRTPEILAASTFARSPLISRNAMKAAEIARRTPNPNDRDRVRREFMTEYQPLTDPESRRRIDPAGHTYGSLEV
;
A
#
# COMPACT_ATOMS: atom_id res chain seq x y z
N MET A 1 21.87 -4.00 -13.94
CA MET A 1 21.18 -2.76 -13.48
C MET A 1 21.95 -2.27 -12.27
N SER A 2 22.73 -1.21 -12.40
CA SER A 2 23.40 -0.59 -11.25
C SER A 2 22.35 0.24 -10.53
N CYS A 3 21.95 -0.18 -9.33
CA CYS A 3 21.08 0.63 -8.47
C CYS A 3 21.95 1.80 -7.97
N GLY A 4 21.61 3.04 -8.33
CA GLY A 4 22.35 4.18 -7.83
C GLY A 4 22.20 4.29 -6.30
N SER A 5 23.16 4.93 -5.65
CA SER A 5 23.18 5.05 -4.18
C SER A 5 21.94 5.78 -3.63
N ARG A 6 21.29 6.63 -4.45
CA ARG A 6 20.07 7.36 -4.05
C ARG A 6 18.84 6.46 -4.05
N GLU A 7 18.71 5.62 -5.08
CA GLU A 7 17.62 4.66 -5.25
C GLU A 7 17.67 3.59 -4.14
N ALA A 8 18.88 3.09 -3.85
CA ALA A 8 19.11 2.15 -2.75
C ALA A 8 18.75 2.78 -1.39
N LEU A 9 19.15 4.04 -1.16
CA LEU A 9 18.83 4.74 0.09
C LEU A 9 17.32 4.93 0.28
N VAL A 10 16.60 5.35 -0.77
CA VAL A 10 15.14 5.55 -0.70
C VAL A 10 14.42 4.22 -0.48
N PHE A 11 14.87 3.14 -1.12
CA PHE A 11 14.35 1.80 -0.87
C PHE A 11 14.58 1.36 0.58
N SER A 12 15.79 1.52 1.10
CA SER A 12 16.11 1.17 2.49
C SER A 12 15.32 2.01 3.49
N MET A 13 15.13 3.31 3.25
CA MET A 13 14.33 4.18 4.11
C MET A 13 12.84 3.83 4.07
N GLY A 14 12.30 3.49 2.90
CA GLY A 14 10.93 3.01 2.77
C GLY A 14 10.70 1.68 3.49
N LEU A 15 11.65 0.76 3.38
CA LEU A 15 11.60 -0.51 4.12
C LEU A 15 11.68 -0.25 5.62
N LEU A 16 12.66 0.53 6.08
CA LEU A 16 12.84 0.87 7.50
C LEU A 16 11.61 1.53 8.11
N THR A 17 11.08 2.57 7.48
CA THR A 17 9.87 3.27 7.96
C THR A 17 8.66 2.34 7.95
N GLY A 18 8.52 1.49 6.92
CA GLY A 18 7.50 0.44 6.88
C GLY A 18 7.62 -0.56 8.03
N THR A 19 8.83 -1.07 8.31
CA THR A 19 9.07 -1.97 9.44
C THR A 19 8.78 -1.27 10.77
N CYS A 20 9.22 -0.02 10.94
CA CYS A 20 8.96 0.77 12.13
C CYS A 20 7.47 1.01 12.38
N THR A 21 6.64 1.27 11.35
CA THR A 21 5.17 1.39 11.55
C THR A 21 4.58 0.11 12.15
N THR A 22 4.91 -1.06 11.59
CA THR A 22 4.38 -2.35 12.09
C THR A 22 4.96 -2.71 13.46
N LEU A 23 6.26 -2.45 13.68
CA LEU A 23 6.87 -2.64 14.99
C LEU A 23 6.26 -1.72 16.03
N TYR A 24 5.94 -0.47 15.70
CA TYR A 24 5.28 0.42 16.64
C TYR A 24 3.93 -0.15 17.09
N VAL A 25 3.16 -0.74 16.18
CA VAL A 25 1.92 -1.46 16.53
C VAL A 25 2.21 -2.68 17.41
N SER A 26 3.23 -3.48 17.06
CA SER A 26 3.68 -4.64 17.86
C SER A 26 4.04 -4.23 19.29
N ILE A 27 4.94 -3.28 19.39
CA ILE A 27 5.54 -2.76 20.62
C ILE A 27 4.49 -2.05 21.48
N ASN A 28 3.51 -1.39 20.85
CA ASN A 28 2.34 -0.87 21.56
C ASN A 28 1.51 -1.99 22.15
N ARG A 29 1.17 -3.04 21.41
CA ARG A 29 0.42 -4.17 21.97
C ARG A 29 1.12 -4.81 23.17
N TYR A 30 2.45 -4.89 23.14
CA TYR A 30 3.25 -5.38 24.26
C TYR A 30 3.43 -4.36 25.39
N GLY A 31 2.84 -3.16 25.27
CA GLY A 31 2.84 -2.14 26.31
C GLY A 31 4.22 -1.54 26.58
N LEU A 32 5.06 -1.36 25.55
CA LEU A 32 6.41 -0.81 25.74
C LEU A 32 6.53 0.66 25.32
N ILE A 33 5.80 1.09 24.28
CA ILE A 33 5.93 2.46 23.74
C ILE A 33 4.73 3.32 24.12
N LEU A 34 3.56 3.12 23.49
CA LEU A 34 2.39 3.98 23.72
C LEU A 34 1.49 3.39 24.81
N TYR A 35 1.06 2.13 24.71
CA TYR A 35 0.23 1.48 25.74
C TYR A 35 0.99 1.14 27.02
N GLY A 36 2.31 1.31 27.02
CA GLY A 36 3.17 1.17 28.20
C GLY A 36 3.31 2.42 29.05
N VAL A 37 2.86 3.57 28.54
CA VAL A 37 3.03 4.84 29.24
C VAL A 37 1.96 4.96 30.29
N ASP A 38 2.40 4.97 31.54
CA ASP A 38 1.57 5.40 32.65
C ASP A 38 1.33 6.91 32.53
N SER A 39 0.05 7.28 32.49
CA SER A 39 -0.35 8.68 32.46
C SER A 39 -1.58 8.92 33.34
N ILE A 40 -1.66 10.13 33.86
CA ILE A 40 -2.80 10.57 34.66
C ILE A 40 -3.96 10.87 33.70
N GLY A 41 -5.04 10.11 33.83
CA GLY A 41 -6.27 10.29 33.08
C GLY A 41 -7.16 11.41 33.65
N LEU A 42 -8.33 11.61 33.04
CA LEU A 42 -9.32 12.60 33.45
C LEU A 42 -9.80 12.39 34.89
N ASP A 43 -9.78 11.15 35.36
CA ASP A 43 -10.18 10.75 36.72
C ASP A 43 -9.15 11.10 37.80
N GLY A 44 -7.98 11.59 37.41
CA GLY A 44 -6.84 11.78 38.31
C GLY A 44 -6.10 10.47 38.65
N GLU A 45 -6.59 9.33 38.18
CA GLU A 45 -5.96 8.02 38.35
C GLU A 45 -4.87 7.77 37.29
N VAL A 46 -3.81 7.07 37.70
CA VAL A 46 -2.75 6.64 36.79
C VAL A 46 -3.23 5.43 36.01
N LYS A 47 -3.35 5.57 34.69
CA LYS A 47 -3.76 4.50 33.78
C LYS A 47 -2.74 4.38 32.65
N LYS A 48 -2.62 3.17 32.09
CA LYS A 48 -1.87 2.94 30.85
C LYS A 48 -2.62 3.57 29.68
N PHE A 49 -1.91 4.14 28.72
CA PHE A 49 -2.49 4.81 27.55
C PHE A 49 -3.14 3.83 26.55
N GLU A 50 -3.98 2.90 26.96
CA GLU A 50 -4.57 1.88 26.05
C GLU A 50 -5.74 2.44 25.22
N LYS A 51 -5.42 3.18 24.15
CA LYS A 51 -6.39 3.90 23.28
C LYS A 51 -6.28 3.50 21.78
N PRO A 52 -6.84 2.36 21.35
CA PRO A 52 -6.77 1.90 19.94
C PRO A 52 -7.50 2.75 18.92
N ILE A 53 -8.63 3.37 19.27
CA ILE A 53 -9.36 4.26 18.35
C ILE A 53 -8.53 5.53 18.15
N PHE A 54 -7.92 6.06 19.21
CA PHE A 54 -7.01 7.20 19.16
C PHE A 54 -5.77 6.91 18.32
N GLN A 55 -5.22 5.69 18.40
CA GLN A 55 -4.12 5.29 17.51
C GLN A 55 -4.54 5.30 16.03
N THR A 56 -5.75 4.82 15.73
CA THR A 56 -6.29 4.84 14.36
C THR A 56 -6.53 6.29 13.89
N TRP A 57 -7.01 7.15 14.79
CA TRP A 57 -7.17 8.59 14.53
C TRP A 57 -5.82 9.27 14.23
N LEU A 58 -4.77 8.97 15.00
CA LEU A 58 -3.41 9.45 14.75
C LEU A 58 -2.84 8.96 13.41
N MET A 59 -3.17 7.73 13.01
CA MET A 59 -2.78 7.20 11.69
C MET A 59 -3.36 8.04 10.55
N PHE A 60 -4.67 8.34 10.59
CA PHE A 60 -5.30 9.20 9.59
C PHE A 60 -4.78 10.65 9.66
N LEU A 61 -4.49 11.16 10.87
CA LEU A 61 -3.86 12.47 11.04
C LEU A 61 -2.50 12.54 10.34
N ALA A 62 -1.67 11.51 10.49
CA ALA A 62 -0.38 11.42 9.81
C ALA A 62 -0.53 11.42 8.28
N MET A 63 -1.55 10.73 7.75
CA MET A 63 -1.85 10.71 6.31
C MET A 63 -2.24 12.09 5.78
N VAL A 64 -2.98 12.90 6.54
CA VAL A 64 -3.35 14.27 6.12
C VAL A 64 -2.13 15.15 5.84
N PHE A 65 -1.04 14.97 6.59
CA PHE A 65 0.22 15.70 6.37
C PHE A 65 0.87 15.43 5.00
N ALA A 66 0.42 14.41 4.26
CA ALA A 66 0.79 14.20 2.87
C ALA A 66 0.32 15.35 1.94
N LEU A 67 -0.83 15.99 2.21
CA LEU A 67 -1.37 17.07 1.38
C LEU A 67 -0.48 18.33 1.39
N PRO A 68 -0.06 18.87 2.57
CA PRO A 68 0.91 19.96 2.61
C PRO A 68 2.21 19.65 1.87
N ILE A 69 2.74 18.43 1.99
CA ILE A 69 3.96 18.01 1.27
C ILE A 69 3.74 18.05 -0.23
N HIS A 70 2.60 17.55 -0.70
CA HIS A 70 2.24 17.61 -2.12
C HIS A 70 2.14 19.06 -2.63
N TRP A 71 1.46 19.93 -1.88
CA TRP A 71 1.33 21.34 -2.25
C TRP A 71 2.66 22.09 -2.20
N ALA A 72 3.51 21.84 -1.20
CA ALA A 72 4.84 22.40 -1.10
C ALA A 72 5.73 21.97 -2.28
N TYR A 73 5.68 20.68 -2.65
CA TYR A 73 6.37 20.15 -3.82
C TYR A 73 5.88 20.81 -5.12
N HIS A 74 4.56 20.91 -5.31
CA HIS A 74 3.98 21.55 -6.48
C HIS A 74 4.34 23.04 -6.56
N TYR A 75 4.26 23.75 -5.43
CA TYR A 75 4.67 25.15 -5.33
C TYR A 75 6.14 25.34 -5.67
N TYR A 76 7.02 24.46 -5.18
CA TYR A 76 8.45 24.50 -5.50
C TYR A 76 8.72 24.27 -6.99
N VAL A 77 8.09 23.26 -7.59
CA VAL A 77 8.21 22.96 -9.02
C VAL A 77 7.67 24.11 -9.87
N ASP A 78 6.51 24.69 -9.50
CA ASP A 78 5.94 25.86 -10.17
C ASP A 78 6.85 27.08 -10.06
N HIS A 79 7.48 27.30 -8.91
CA HIS A 79 8.41 28.40 -8.70
C HIS A 79 9.68 28.24 -9.56
N GLN A 80 10.22 27.02 -9.66
CA GLN A 80 11.32 26.71 -10.56
C GLN A 80 10.95 26.91 -12.03
N TRP A 81 9.73 26.48 -12.42
CA TRP A 81 9.21 26.68 -13.77
C TRP A 81 9.10 28.17 -14.13
N ARG A 82 8.55 28.99 -13.22
CA ARG A 82 8.47 30.45 -13.40
C ARG A 82 9.84 31.11 -13.56
N ARG A 83 10.87 30.58 -12.89
CA ARG A 83 12.25 31.07 -13.01
C ARG A 83 12.94 30.62 -14.30
N ASN A 84 12.61 29.45 -14.85
CA ASN A 84 13.28 28.90 -16.02
C ASN A 84 12.30 28.27 -17.05
N PRO A 85 11.53 29.10 -17.79
CA PRO A 85 10.44 28.63 -18.65
C PRO A 85 10.89 27.86 -19.91
N ARG A 86 12.21 27.81 -20.19
CA ARG A 86 12.75 27.21 -21.43
C ARG A 86 12.90 25.68 -21.39
N GLY A 87 12.72 25.02 -20.24
CA GLY A 87 13.06 23.59 -20.08
C GLY A 87 11.96 22.66 -19.54
N ALA A 88 10.78 23.16 -19.17
CA ALA A 88 9.78 22.33 -18.48
C ALA A 88 8.36 22.60 -19.01
N MET A 89 7.63 21.54 -19.34
CA MET A 89 6.22 21.62 -19.70
C MET A 89 5.37 21.99 -18.47
N LYS A 90 4.47 22.96 -18.63
CA LYS A 90 3.48 23.32 -17.61
C LYS A 90 2.42 22.22 -17.54
N TYR A 91 2.56 21.30 -16.59
CA TYR A 91 1.56 20.27 -16.37
C TYR A 91 0.35 20.89 -15.65
N HIS A 92 -0.73 21.16 -16.39
CA HIS A 92 -2.02 21.51 -15.77
C HIS A 92 -2.69 20.24 -15.30
N TYR A 93 -2.48 19.91 -14.04
CA TYR A 93 -3.25 18.87 -13.38
C TYR A 93 -4.38 19.57 -12.59
N ARG A 94 -5.63 19.24 -12.90
CA ARG A 94 -6.81 19.67 -12.13
C ARG A 94 -7.56 18.42 -11.71
N ILE A 95 -7.54 18.10 -10.42
CA ILE A 95 -8.44 17.08 -9.88
C ILE A 95 -9.87 17.63 -9.95
N PRO A 96 -10.81 16.92 -10.59
CA PRO A 96 -12.21 17.31 -10.53
C PRO A 96 -12.69 17.21 -9.08
N ARG A 97 -13.48 18.19 -8.63
CA ARG A 97 -13.99 18.20 -7.24
C ARG A 97 -14.70 16.91 -6.84
N ARG A 98 -15.33 16.24 -7.81
CA ARG A 98 -16.00 14.94 -7.63
C ARG A 98 -15.06 13.85 -7.13
N MET A 99 -13.81 13.82 -7.60
CA MET A 99 -12.81 12.83 -7.18
C MET A 99 -12.53 12.93 -5.68
N TYR A 100 -12.42 14.15 -5.13
CA TYR A 100 -12.22 14.36 -3.69
C TYR A 100 -13.33 13.75 -2.84
N PHE A 101 -14.59 13.81 -3.30
CA PHE A 101 -15.73 13.20 -2.61
C PHE A 101 -15.83 11.69 -2.86
N LEU A 102 -15.46 11.21 -4.05
CA LEU A 102 -15.45 9.79 -4.38
C LEU A 102 -14.40 9.00 -3.57
N LEU A 103 -13.30 9.66 -3.16
CA LEU A 103 -12.30 9.11 -2.24
C LEU A 103 -12.82 8.87 -0.81
N ALA A 104 -14.03 9.33 -0.47
CA ALA A 104 -14.66 8.97 0.81
C ALA A 104 -15.01 7.48 0.89
N ILE A 105 -15.36 6.86 -0.24
CA ILE A 105 -15.73 5.44 -0.29
C ILE A 105 -14.55 4.52 0.07
N PRO A 106 -13.37 4.63 -0.58
CA PRO A 106 -12.21 3.82 -0.20
C PRO A 106 -11.75 4.09 1.23
N ALA A 107 -11.81 5.34 1.70
CA ALA A 107 -11.49 5.67 3.09
C ALA A 107 -12.42 4.97 4.11
N ALA A 108 -13.71 4.81 3.79
CA ALA A 108 -14.64 4.07 4.63
C ALA A 108 -14.30 2.57 4.68
N PHE A 109 -13.94 1.98 3.53
CA PHE A 109 -13.49 0.58 3.48
C PHE A 109 -12.17 0.38 4.23
N ASP A 110 -11.22 1.31 4.12
CA ASP A 110 -9.95 1.27 4.85
C ASP A 110 -10.19 1.32 6.37
N LEU A 111 -11.09 2.19 6.83
CA LEU A 111 -11.45 2.27 8.25
C LEU A 111 -12.05 0.96 8.77
N VAL A 112 -13.00 0.38 8.03
CA VAL A 112 -13.64 -0.90 8.42
C VAL A 112 -12.62 -2.04 8.37
N ALA A 113 -11.80 -2.11 7.32
CA ALA A 113 -10.74 -3.11 7.20
C ALA A 113 -9.74 -2.99 8.36
N THR A 114 -9.30 -1.78 8.69
CA THR A 114 -8.38 -1.51 9.81
C THR A 114 -8.99 -1.91 11.14
N PHE A 115 -10.27 -1.61 11.38
CA PHE A 115 -10.97 -2.04 12.60
C PHE A 115 -11.01 -3.57 12.73
N VAL A 116 -11.44 -4.27 11.67
CA VAL A 116 -11.51 -5.75 11.66
C VAL A 116 -10.12 -6.37 11.78
N ALA A 117 -9.11 -5.77 11.14
CA ALA A 117 -7.71 -6.20 11.25
C ALA A 117 -7.18 -6.04 12.67
N ASN A 118 -7.47 -4.92 13.34
CA ASN A 118 -7.07 -4.67 14.73
C ASN A 118 -7.75 -5.65 15.69
N LEU A 119 -9.02 -6.03 15.46
CA LEU A 119 -9.67 -7.10 16.22
C LEU A 119 -8.95 -8.44 16.04
N GLY A 120 -8.54 -8.78 14.82
CA GLY A 120 -7.78 -9.99 14.55
C GLY A 120 -6.38 -10.00 15.20
N LEU A 121 -5.74 -8.83 15.22
CA LEU A 121 -4.43 -8.63 15.85
C LEU A 121 -4.47 -8.90 17.37
N LEU A 122 -5.62 -8.77 18.05
CA LEU A 122 -5.72 -9.08 19.48
C LEU A 122 -5.44 -10.56 19.80
N TYR A 123 -5.69 -11.48 18.87
CA TYR A 123 -5.64 -12.92 19.09
C TYR A 123 -4.46 -13.64 18.41
N VAL A 124 -3.68 -12.93 17.59
CA VAL A 124 -2.65 -13.52 16.72
C VAL A 124 -1.37 -12.70 16.80
N THR A 125 -0.18 -13.31 16.74
CA THR A 125 1.11 -12.58 16.79
C THR A 125 1.27 -11.60 15.63
N VAL A 126 2.07 -10.55 15.81
CA VAL A 126 2.20 -9.46 14.82
C VAL A 126 2.85 -9.95 13.53
N SER A 127 3.76 -10.93 13.65
CA SER A 127 4.39 -11.59 12.50
C SER A 127 3.38 -12.36 11.66
N VAL A 128 2.52 -13.19 12.29
CA VAL A 128 1.42 -13.89 11.60
C VAL A 128 0.43 -12.89 11.01
N PHE A 129 0.09 -11.82 11.73
CA PHE A 129 -0.75 -10.74 11.20
C PHE A 129 -0.18 -10.14 9.91
N GLN A 130 1.10 -9.75 9.91
CA GLN A 130 1.74 -9.12 8.77
C GLN A 130 1.85 -10.07 7.56
N LEU A 131 2.06 -11.36 7.81
CA LEU A 131 2.09 -12.39 6.77
C LEU A 131 0.70 -12.72 6.22
N MET A 132 -0.30 -12.81 7.08
CA MET A 132 -1.69 -13.03 6.67
C MET A 132 -2.24 -11.83 5.88
N LYS A 133 -1.79 -10.60 6.15
CA LYS A 133 -2.16 -9.43 5.32
C LYS A 133 -1.69 -9.54 3.87
N CYS A 134 -0.61 -10.27 3.60
CA CYS A 134 -0.14 -10.48 2.23
C CYS A 134 -1.09 -11.35 1.40
N THR A 135 -2.06 -12.02 2.02
CA THR A 135 -3.07 -12.85 1.36
C THR A 135 -4.16 -12.02 0.65
N VAL A 136 -4.19 -10.71 0.87
CA VAL A 136 -5.07 -9.76 0.18
C VAL A 136 -4.99 -9.89 -1.34
N ILE A 137 -3.83 -10.30 -1.88
CA ILE A 137 -3.64 -10.58 -3.31
C ILE A 137 -4.67 -11.57 -3.87
N VAL A 138 -5.02 -12.59 -3.11
CA VAL A 138 -5.96 -13.62 -3.58
C VAL A 138 -7.33 -12.99 -3.81
N PHE A 139 -7.81 -12.20 -2.85
CA PHE A 139 -9.11 -11.53 -2.94
C PHE A 139 -9.16 -10.47 -4.03
N VAL A 140 -8.11 -9.64 -4.15
CA VAL A 140 -8.05 -8.62 -5.20
C VAL A 140 -8.05 -9.27 -6.58
N ALA A 141 -7.29 -10.35 -6.78
CA ALA A 141 -7.23 -11.03 -8.08
C ALA A 141 -8.59 -11.60 -8.48
N LEU A 142 -9.30 -12.21 -7.52
CA LEU A 142 -10.67 -12.68 -7.74
C LEU A 142 -11.61 -11.52 -8.08
N LEU A 143 -11.60 -10.45 -7.29
CA LEU A 143 -12.45 -9.27 -7.53
C LEU A 143 -12.15 -8.59 -8.87
N LYS A 144 -10.90 -8.52 -9.33
CA LYS A 144 -10.57 -8.00 -10.67
C LYS A 144 -11.17 -8.85 -11.79
N VAL A 145 -11.13 -10.18 -11.65
CA VAL A 145 -11.76 -11.08 -12.62
C VAL A 145 -13.28 -10.92 -12.63
N PHE A 146 -13.91 -10.76 -11.46
CA PHE A 146 -15.37 -10.65 -11.36
C PHE A 146 -15.89 -9.25 -11.73
N VAL A 147 -15.32 -8.19 -11.15
CA VAL A 147 -15.82 -6.80 -11.25
C VAL A 147 -15.27 -6.12 -12.51
N LEU A 148 -13.96 -6.19 -12.71
CA LEU A 148 -13.30 -5.53 -13.86
C LEU A 148 -13.32 -6.42 -15.10
N LYS A 149 -13.72 -7.70 -14.99
CA LYS A 149 -13.74 -8.68 -16.11
C LYS A 149 -12.37 -8.87 -16.75
N ASP A 150 -11.33 -8.85 -15.92
CA ASP A 150 -9.96 -9.05 -16.37
C ASP A 150 -9.63 -10.50 -16.69
N ARG A 151 -8.74 -10.66 -17.67
CA ARG A 151 -8.26 -11.98 -18.12
C ARG A 151 -6.88 -12.23 -17.53
N LEU A 152 -6.84 -12.80 -16.32
CA LEU A 152 -5.58 -13.23 -15.70
C LEU A 152 -4.92 -14.34 -16.52
N ARG A 153 -3.60 -14.25 -16.69
CA ARG A 153 -2.80 -15.26 -17.39
C ARG A 153 -2.61 -16.49 -16.52
N SER A 154 -2.37 -17.65 -17.14
CA SER A 154 -2.25 -18.93 -16.44
C SER A 154 -1.17 -18.97 -15.36
N TYR A 155 -0.02 -18.31 -15.56
CA TYR A 155 1.04 -18.26 -14.53
C TYR A 155 0.63 -17.42 -13.30
N MET A 156 -0.27 -16.45 -13.45
CA MET A 156 -0.73 -15.61 -12.34
C MET A 156 -1.62 -16.44 -11.39
N TRP A 157 -2.40 -17.38 -11.92
CA TRP A 157 -3.16 -18.35 -11.13
C TRP A 157 -2.27 -19.25 -10.28
N ILE A 158 -1.10 -19.64 -10.80
CA ILE A 158 -0.11 -20.41 -10.03
C ILE A 158 0.42 -19.56 -8.87
N GLY A 159 0.76 -18.29 -9.12
CA GLY A 159 1.19 -17.35 -8.07
C GLY A 159 0.12 -17.15 -6.99
N ILE A 160 -1.15 -17.00 -7.38
CA ILE A 160 -2.28 -16.92 -6.44
C ILE A 160 -2.38 -18.21 -5.60
N GLY A 161 -2.25 -19.38 -6.23
CA GLY A 161 -2.29 -20.66 -5.53
C GLY A 161 -1.17 -20.82 -4.50
N LEU A 162 0.06 -20.41 -4.84
CA LEU A 162 1.19 -20.40 -3.91
C LEU A 162 0.97 -19.43 -2.74
N ASN A 163 0.42 -18.25 -2.99
CA ASN A 163 0.11 -17.28 -1.93
C ASN A 163 -1.02 -17.78 -1.01
N MET A 164 -2.01 -18.51 -1.56
CA MET A 164 -3.03 -19.18 -0.76
C MET A 164 -2.44 -20.31 0.10
N LEU A 165 -1.52 -21.10 -0.45
CA LEU A 165 -0.79 -22.12 0.32
C LEU A 165 0.02 -21.48 1.47
N ALA A 166 0.71 -20.37 1.21
CA ALA A 166 1.44 -19.64 2.23
C ALA A 166 0.50 -19.14 3.35
N ALA A 167 -0.68 -18.62 3.01
CA ALA A 167 -1.72 -18.22 3.96
C ALA A 167 -2.10 -19.36 4.90
N VAL A 168 -2.33 -20.55 4.34
CA VAL A 168 -2.74 -21.74 5.11
C VAL A 168 -1.61 -22.20 6.02
N LEU A 169 -0.37 -22.23 5.54
CA LEU A 169 0.79 -22.61 6.34
C LEU A 169 1.00 -21.67 7.53
N VAL A 170 0.95 -20.35 7.29
CA VAL A 170 1.12 -19.33 8.34
C VAL A 170 -0.09 -19.27 9.28
N GLY A 171 -1.31 -19.49 8.78
CA GLY A 171 -2.48 -19.65 9.63
C GLY A 171 -2.33 -20.86 10.55
N ALA A 172 -1.88 -21.99 10.02
CA ALA A 172 -1.68 -23.22 10.79
C ALA A 172 -0.65 -23.07 11.92
N THR A 173 0.41 -22.27 11.75
CA THR A 173 1.38 -22.03 12.83
C THR A 173 0.71 -21.39 14.04
N SER A 174 -0.19 -20.43 13.83
CA SER A 174 -0.89 -19.77 14.93
C SER A 174 -1.83 -20.70 15.69
N LEU A 175 -2.48 -21.66 15.01
CA LEU A 175 -3.33 -22.66 15.66
C LEU A 175 -2.51 -23.71 16.43
N ALA A 176 -1.38 -24.12 15.85
CA ALA A 176 -0.54 -25.18 16.40
C ALA A 176 0.27 -24.74 17.63
N ASP A 177 0.72 -23.48 17.65
CA ASP A 177 1.46 -22.94 18.81
C ASP A 177 0.53 -22.78 20.03
N SER A 178 -0.75 -22.44 19.83
CA SER A 178 -1.76 -22.40 20.91
C SER A 178 -2.07 -23.78 21.49
N THR A 179 -2.19 -24.80 20.63
CA THR A 179 -2.43 -26.19 21.09
C THR A 179 -1.27 -26.72 21.94
N SER A 180 -0.06 -26.18 21.76
CA SER A 180 1.14 -26.57 22.49
C SER A 180 1.26 -25.91 23.87
N GLN A 181 0.46 -24.86 24.15
CA GLN A 181 0.48 -24.09 25.40
C GLN A 181 -0.71 -24.36 26.34
N ASP A 182 -1.78 -25.00 25.85
CA ASP A 182 -3.00 -25.20 26.65
C ASP A 182 -2.96 -26.45 27.55
N ASN A 183 -2.50 -26.23 28.78
CA ASN A 183 -3.03 -26.94 29.95
C ASN A 183 -3.68 -26.01 30.99
N ASN A 184 -3.69 -24.67 30.84
CA ASN A 184 -4.17 -23.79 31.93
C ASN A 184 -4.64 -22.36 31.60
N SER A 185 -4.97 -21.96 30.36
CA SER A 185 -5.55 -20.62 30.11
C SER A 185 -6.75 -20.64 29.20
N THR A 186 -7.93 -20.46 29.80
CA THR A 186 -9.19 -20.20 29.14
C THR A 186 -9.08 -18.95 28.25
N THR A 187 -9.72 -18.96 27.06
CA THR A 187 -10.13 -17.79 26.24
C THR A 187 -9.14 -17.07 25.31
N GLN A 188 -8.30 -17.77 24.54
CA GLN A 188 -7.72 -17.19 23.30
C GLN A 188 -7.98 -18.15 22.13
N HIS A 189 -8.93 -17.81 21.25
CA HIS A 189 -9.18 -18.59 20.03
C HIS A 189 -8.38 -17.99 18.86
N PRO A 190 -7.14 -18.44 18.57
CA PRO A 190 -6.31 -17.91 17.48
C PRO A 190 -7.02 -18.01 16.12
N ALA A 191 -7.85 -19.05 15.94
CA ALA A 191 -8.65 -19.25 14.74
C ALA A 191 -9.61 -18.08 14.47
N PHE A 192 -10.19 -17.48 15.52
CA PHE A 192 -11.03 -16.29 15.37
C PHE A 192 -10.23 -15.08 14.91
N GLY A 193 -9.01 -14.91 15.43
CA GLY A 193 -8.09 -13.86 14.99
C GLY A 193 -7.69 -14.01 13.53
N VAL A 194 -7.32 -15.22 13.11
CA VAL A 194 -6.99 -15.55 11.71
C VAL A 194 -8.20 -15.25 10.80
N LEU A 195 -9.41 -15.65 11.19
CA LEU A 195 -10.64 -15.38 10.44
C LEU A 195 -10.90 -13.88 10.28
N MET A 196 -10.74 -13.10 11.35
CA MET A 196 -10.89 -11.64 11.31
C MET A 196 -9.85 -11.00 10.38
N ILE A 197 -8.59 -11.44 10.40
CA ILE A 197 -7.56 -10.93 9.49
C ILE A 197 -7.92 -11.24 8.03
N VAL A 198 -8.36 -12.46 7.73
CA VAL A 198 -8.80 -12.84 6.38
C VAL A 198 -10.00 -12.00 5.92
N LEU A 199 -10.98 -11.76 6.80
CA LEU A 199 -12.12 -10.88 6.52
C LEU A 199 -11.67 -9.44 6.24
N SER A 200 -10.74 -8.91 7.04
CA SER A 200 -10.17 -7.58 6.81
C SER A 200 -9.48 -7.48 5.45
N CYS A 201 -8.79 -8.53 5.01
CA CYS A 201 -8.16 -8.60 3.70
C CYS A 201 -9.20 -8.57 2.57
N ALA A 202 -10.34 -9.25 2.73
CA ALA A 202 -11.41 -9.20 1.74
C ALA A 202 -12.01 -7.79 1.61
N ILE A 203 -12.21 -7.08 2.72
CA ILE A 203 -12.71 -5.69 2.72
C ILE A 203 -11.67 -4.75 2.10
N GLN A 204 -10.41 -4.89 2.47
CA GLN A 204 -9.30 -4.11 1.90
C GLN A 204 -9.10 -4.40 0.40
N ALA A 205 -9.40 -5.61 -0.06
CA ALA A 205 -9.38 -5.90 -1.49
C ALA A 205 -10.46 -5.14 -2.28
N ILE A 206 -11.63 -4.91 -1.68
CA ILE A 206 -12.69 -4.09 -2.29
C ILE A 206 -12.23 -2.64 -2.44
N GLN A 207 -11.59 -2.09 -1.40
CA GLN A 207 -10.98 -0.76 -1.43
C GLN A 207 -10.02 -0.64 -2.63
N TYR A 208 -9.04 -1.54 -2.74
CA TYR A 208 -8.03 -1.48 -3.82
C TYR A 208 -8.65 -1.57 -5.21
N VAL A 209 -9.66 -2.43 -5.40
CA VAL A 209 -10.35 -2.55 -6.70
C VAL A 209 -11.18 -1.30 -7.01
N PHE A 210 -11.77 -0.68 -6.00
CA PHE A 210 -12.50 0.58 -6.16
C PHE A 210 -11.57 1.72 -6.56
N GLU A 211 -10.41 1.84 -5.90
CA GLU A 211 -9.39 2.85 -6.21
C GLU A 211 -8.84 2.70 -7.62
N GLU A 212 -8.51 1.47 -8.03
CA GLU A 212 -8.04 1.19 -9.39
C GLU A 212 -9.09 1.61 -10.43
N LYS A 213 -10.36 1.26 -10.19
CA LYS A 213 -11.46 1.66 -11.09
C LYS A 213 -11.63 3.17 -11.14
N LEU A 214 -11.53 3.85 -9.99
CA LEU A 214 -11.63 5.29 -9.89
C LEU A 214 -10.50 5.99 -10.68
N MET A 215 -9.33 5.37 -10.77
CA MET A 215 -8.16 5.90 -11.49
C MET A 215 -8.19 5.64 -13.00
N ASP A 216 -8.92 4.62 -13.46
CA ASP A 216 -9.10 4.30 -14.89
C ASP A 216 -10.07 5.26 -15.60
N GLU A 217 -10.99 5.93 -14.87
CA GLU A 217 -12.03 6.79 -15.45
C GLU A 217 -11.54 8.17 -15.95
N GLY A 218 -10.23 8.44 -15.97
CA GLY A 218 -9.62 9.46 -16.84
C GLY A 218 -9.01 10.70 -16.16
N ASP A 219 -9.12 10.87 -14.85
CA ASP A 219 -8.47 11.97 -14.10
C ASP A 219 -7.63 11.41 -12.94
N SER A 220 -6.42 10.97 -13.24
CA SER A 220 -5.57 10.33 -12.24
C SER A 220 -5.01 11.35 -11.23
N ALA A 221 -5.52 11.27 -9.99
CA ALA A 221 -5.03 12.05 -8.86
C ALA A 221 -3.64 11.53 -8.41
N PRO A 222 -2.65 12.41 -8.14
CA PRO A 222 -1.34 11.99 -7.62
C PRO A 222 -1.46 11.12 -6.37
N PRO A 223 -0.58 10.11 -6.20
CA PRO A 223 -0.69 9.15 -5.08
C PRO A 223 -0.73 9.84 -3.72
N LEU A 224 0.08 10.88 -3.55
CA LEU A 224 0.20 11.62 -2.30
C LEU A 224 -1.09 12.40 -1.97
N VAL A 225 -1.86 12.81 -2.99
CA VAL A 225 -3.16 13.45 -2.81
C VAL A 225 -4.22 12.42 -2.43
N VAL A 226 -4.18 11.23 -3.02
CA VAL A 226 -5.12 10.15 -2.69
C VAL A 226 -4.95 9.73 -1.22
N VAL A 227 -3.73 9.40 -0.80
CA VAL A 227 -3.40 9.07 0.60
C VAL A 227 -3.79 10.21 1.55
N GLY A 228 -3.51 11.46 1.16
CA GLY A 228 -3.86 12.63 1.95
C GLY A 228 -5.36 12.81 2.14
N MET A 229 -6.15 12.56 1.09
CA MET A 229 -7.61 12.67 1.11
C MET A 229 -8.28 11.50 1.83
N GLU A 230 -7.71 10.29 1.75
CA GLU A 230 -8.08 9.16 2.60
C GLU A 230 -7.87 9.50 4.08
N GLY A 231 -6.74 10.15 4.40
CA GLY A 231 -6.51 10.71 5.74
C GLY A 231 -7.61 11.67 6.18
N VAL A 232 -8.04 12.60 5.32
CA VAL A 232 -9.09 13.57 5.65
C VAL A 232 -10.43 12.88 5.89
N TRP A 233 -10.87 11.99 5.00
CA TRP A 233 -12.13 11.27 5.16
C TRP A 233 -12.09 10.28 6.32
N GLY A 234 -10.96 9.60 6.53
CA GLY A 234 -10.74 8.72 7.67
C GLY A 234 -10.81 9.47 9.01
N LEU A 235 -10.22 10.67 9.10
CA LEU A 235 -10.38 11.55 10.27
C LEU A 235 -11.84 11.95 10.49
N LEU A 236 -12.57 12.29 9.42
CA LEU A 236 -13.99 12.64 9.52
C LEU A 236 -14.83 11.45 9.99
N PHE A 237 -14.66 10.26 9.42
CA PHE A 237 -15.41 9.08 9.84
C PHE A 237 -15.05 8.62 11.26
N THR A 238 -13.77 8.64 11.63
CA THR A 238 -13.38 8.32 13.01
C THR A 238 -13.97 9.31 14.01
N SER A 239 -13.91 10.60 13.71
CA SER A 239 -14.42 11.65 14.62
C SER A 239 -15.96 11.71 14.69
N LEU A 240 -16.65 11.53 13.56
CA LEU A 240 -18.11 11.71 13.48
C LEU A 240 -18.92 10.42 13.58
N VAL A 241 -18.29 9.25 13.40
CA VAL A 241 -18.99 7.95 13.44
C VAL A 241 -18.40 7.08 14.54
N VAL A 242 -17.09 6.81 14.50
CA VAL A 242 -16.47 5.84 15.41
C VAL A 242 -16.47 6.33 16.85
N TYR A 243 -16.07 7.58 17.12
CA TYR A 243 -16.06 8.10 18.48
C TYR A 243 -17.45 8.21 19.09
N PRO A 244 -18.48 8.77 18.42
CA PRO A 244 -19.84 8.75 18.95
C PRO A 244 -20.33 7.35 19.30
N LEU A 245 -20.03 6.34 18.48
CA LEU A 245 -20.32 4.94 18.80
C LEU A 245 -19.51 4.45 20.02
N ALA A 246 -18.23 4.81 20.11
CA ALA A 246 -17.37 4.44 21.24
C ALA A 246 -17.84 5.04 22.58
N TYR A 247 -18.44 6.25 22.56
CA TYR A 247 -19.05 6.84 23.76
C TYR A 247 -20.32 6.10 24.21
N LEU A 248 -21.11 5.56 23.26
CA LEU A 248 -22.35 4.84 23.55
C LEU A 248 -22.12 3.40 24.03
N ILE A 249 -21.04 2.77 23.59
CA ILE A 249 -20.70 1.40 23.98
C ILE A 249 -20.08 1.43 25.39
N PRO A 250 -20.64 0.69 26.37
CA PRO A 250 -20.06 0.64 27.70
C PRO A 250 -18.68 -0.02 27.67
N GLY A 251 -17.73 0.58 28.39
CA GLY A 251 -16.37 0.06 28.47
C GLY A 251 -15.62 0.54 29.69
N ASN A 252 -14.33 0.22 29.72
CA ASN A 252 -13.46 0.41 30.88
C ASN A 252 -12.98 1.86 31.05
N ASP A 253 -13.31 2.74 30.09
CA ASP A 253 -12.85 4.11 30.05
C ASP A 253 -13.98 5.06 30.44
N LEU A 254 -14.18 5.22 31.76
CA LEU A 254 -15.21 6.10 32.32
C LEU A 254 -16.65 5.73 31.93
N GLY A 255 -16.92 4.43 31.72
CA GLY A 255 -18.23 3.94 31.31
C GLY A 255 -18.45 3.97 29.79
N SER A 256 -17.46 4.40 29.00
CA SER A 256 -17.43 4.30 27.54
C SER A 256 -16.29 3.37 27.10
N ASN A 257 -16.33 2.94 25.83
CA ASN A 257 -15.29 2.07 25.26
C ASN A 257 -13.95 2.80 25.15
N GLU A 258 -13.97 4.01 24.57
CA GLU A 258 -12.81 4.89 24.52
C GLU A 258 -13.24 6.35 24.41
N ARG A 259 -12.60 7.21 25.19
CA ARG A 259 -12.88 8.64 25.26
C ARG A 259 -11.73 9.47 24.69
N VAL A 260 -12.06 10.38 23.79
CA VAL A 260 -11.08 11.30 23.18
C VAL A 260 -10.53 12.28 24.22
N ASP A 261 -11.41 12.76 25.10
CA ASP A 261 -11.07 13.73 26.13
C ASP A 261 -10.09 13.15 27.17
N ASP A 262 -10.30 11.90 27.57
CA ASP A 262 -9.34 11.19 28.44
C ASP A 262 -8.00 10.98 27.72
N ALA A 263 -8.01 10.51 26.47
CA ALA A 263 -6.79 10.34 25.68
C ALA A 263 -6.01 11.66 25.51
N TYR A 264 -6.71 12.79 25.34
CA TYR A 264 -6.09 14.11 25.24
C TYR A 264 -5.43 14.54 26.56
N VAL A 265 -6.12 14.37 27.69
CA VAL A 265 -5.57 14.71 29.02
C VAL A 265 -4.36 13.83 29.34
N MET A 266 -4.44 12.53 29.06
CA MET A 266 -3.30 11.63 29.22
C MET A 266 -2.12 12.05 28.34
N LEU A 267 -2.36 12.49 27.10
CA LEU A 267 -1.29 12.96 26.22
C LEU A 267 -0.62 14.23 26.77
N VAL A 268 -1.38 15.17 27.30
CA VAL A 268 -0.82 16.43 27.85
C VAL A 268 -0.02 16.18 29.13
N ASN A 269 -0.46 15.24 29.97
CA ASN A 269 0.17 14.95 31.26
C ASN A 269 1.48 14.17 31.14
N SER A 270 1.71 13.44 30.05
CA SER A 270 2.92 12.63 29.87
C SER A 270 3.80 13.11 28.71
N THR A 271 4.99 13.62 29.03
CA THR A 271 6.00 14.01 28.03
C THR A 271 6.46 12.84 27.17
N LEU A 272 6.53 11.64 27.77
CA LEU A 272 6.89 10.42 27.06
C LEU A 272 5.82 10.06 26.03
N ALA A 273 4.53 10.15 26.39
CA ALA A 273 3.42 9.92 25.46
C ALA A 273 3.46 10.90 24.27
N GLN A 274 3.79 12.17 24.51
CA GLN A 274 3.91 13.18 23.45
C GLN A 274 5.03 12.84 22.46
N ILE A 275 6.23 12.52 22.95
CA ILE A 275 7.37 12.15 22.11
C ILE A 275 7.01 10.93 21.25
N VAL A 276 6.41 9.93 21.88
CA VAL A 276 5.98 8.68 21.24
C VAL A 276 4.95 8.94 20.12
N VAL A 277 3.94 9.77 20.37
CA VAL A 277 2.95 10.17 19.37
C VAL A 277 3.60 10.94 18.21
N ILE A 278 4.53 11.85 18.50
CA ILE A 278 5.24 12.61 17.45
C ILE A 278 6.06 11.65 16.58
N VAL A 279 6.80 10.72 17.19
CA VAL A 279 7.56 9.71 16.46
C VAL A 279 6.64 8.86 15.60
N TYR A 280 5.47 8.45 16.11
CA TYR A 280 4.48 7.69 15.36
C TYR A 280 3.99 8.44 14.10
N LEU A 281 3.61 9.71 14.26
CA LEU A 281 3.17 10.56 13.15
C LEU A 281 4.27 10.69 12.08
N LEU A 282 5.52 10.92 12.51
CA LEU A 282 6.67 11.04 11.60
C LEU A 282 6.97 9.73 10.87
N VAL A 283 6.87 8.58 11.55
CA VAL A 283 7.13 7.27 10.95
C VAL A 283 6.07 6.91 9.91
N ILE A 284 4.79 7.16 10.18
CA ILE A 284 3.70 6.94 9.20
C ILE A 284 3.83 7.89 8.01
N LEU A 285 4.05 9.18 8.27
CA LEU A 285 4.25 10.18 7.22
C LEU A 285 5.45 9.82 6.34
N GLY A 286 6.57 9.46 6.98
CA GLY A 286 7.78 9.01 6.31
C GLY A 286 7.51 7.78 5.45
N TYR A 287 6.82 6.78 5.99
CA TYR A 287 6.43 5.59 5.23
C TYR A 287 5.61 5.95 3.98
N ASN A 288 4.57 6.79 4.11
CA ASN A 288 3.75 7.19 2.97
C ASN A 288 4.56 7.95 1.90
N VAL A 289 5.45 8.85 2.31
CA VAL A 289 6.30 9.63 1.39
C VAL A 289 7.34 8.75 0.70
N PHE A 290 8.05 7.90 1.45
CA PHE A 290 9.08 7.02 0.90
C PHE A 290 8.48 5.93 0.02
N ALA A 291 7.32 5.38 0.38
CA ALA A 291 6.61 4.39 -0.42
C ALA A 291 6.26 4.95 -1.82
N VAL A 292 5.74 6.19 -1.88
CA VAL A 292 5.49 6.90 -3.15
C VAL A 292 6.80 7.23 -3.87
N SER A 293 7.85 7.61 -3.14
CA SER A 293 9.16 7.94 -3.71
C SER A 293 9.85 6.73 -4.34
N VAL A 294 9.71 5.53 -3.77
CA VAL A 294 10.23 4.28 -4.35
C VAL A 294 9.59 4.01 -5.71
N THR A 295 8.28 4.21 -5.82
CA THR A 295 7.58 4.07 -7.10
C THR A 295 8.07 5.10 -8.12
N TYR A 296 8.31 6.34 -7.68
CA TYR A 296 8.76 7.43 -8.55
C TYR A 296 10.20 7.28 -9.05
N LEU A 297 11.13 6.83 -8.18
CA LEU A 297 12.56 6.76 -8.50
C LEU A 297 12.99 5.41 -9.09
N LEU A 298 12.30 4.33 -8.74
CA LEU A 298 12.63 2.99 -9.21
C LEU A 298 11.60 2.50 -10.23
N ASN A 299 10.52 1.86 -9.75
CA ASN A 299 9.32 1.47 -10.50
C ASN A 299 8.33 0.75 -9.55
N SER A 300 7.15 0.40 -10.06
CA SER A 300 6.13 -0.40 -9.38
C SER A 300 6.60 -1.80 -8.94
N ILE A 301 7.58 -2.41 -9.62
CA ILE A 301 8.15 -3.72 -9.24
C ILE A 301 8.95 -3.60 -7.93
N TRP A 302 9.75 -2.54 -7.77
CA TRP A 302 10.51 -2.31 -6.55
C TRP A 302 9.62 -1.95 -5.36
N HIS A 303 8.53 -1.21 -5.59
CA HIS A 303 7.52 -0.98 -4.57
C HIS A 303 6.87 -2.30 -4.10
N ALA A 304 6.52 -3.17 -5.05
CA ALA A 304 6.05 -4.51 -4.76
C ALA A 304 7.06 -5.35 -3.96
N ILE A 305 8.34 -5.27 -4.31
CA ILE A 305 9.41 -5.95 -3.56
C ILE A 305 9.47 -5.41 -2.12
N LEU A 306 9.45 -4.09 -1.91
CA LEU A 306 9.51 -3.46 -0.58
C LEU A 306 8.44 -4.03 0.36
N ASP A 307 7.21 -4.13 -0.11
CA ASP A 307 6.10 -4.65 0.68
C ASP A 307 6.24 -6.13 1.02
N ASN A 308 6.76 -6.95 0.10
CA ASN A 308 7.01 -8.37 0.35
C ASN A 308 8.16 -8.61 1.33
N PHE A 309 9.12 -7.69 1.40
CA PHE A 309 10.22 -7.75 2.38
C PHE A 309 9.81 -7.26 3.76
N ARG A 310 8.74 -6.45 3.88
CA ARG A 310 8.29 -5.91 5.17
C ARG A 310 7.98 -7.01 6.21
N PRO A 311 7.16 -8.04 5.93
CA PRO A 311 6.92 -9.12 6.89
C PRO A 311 8.20 -9.79 7.40
N ILE A 312 9.19 -9.96 6.52
CA ILE A 312 10.47 -10.59 6.84
C ILE A 312 11.27 -9.71 7.80
N THR A 313 11.35 -8.41 7.51
CA THR A 313 12.04 -7.46 8.40
C THR A 313 11.34 -7.30 9.74
N VAL A 314 9.99 -7.37 9.78
CA VAL A 314 9.22 -7.30 11.02
C VAL A 314 9.48 -8.54 11.86
N TRP A 315 9.38 -9.74 11.29
CA TRP A 315 9.66 -10.98 12.00
C TRP A 315 11.12 -11.07 12.47
N GLY A 316 12.08 -10.66 11.63
CA GLY A 316 13.49 -10.60 12.02
C GLY A 316 13.74 -9.60 13.16
N ALA A 317 13.11 -8.43 13.10
CA ALA A 317 13.21 -7.45 14.18
C ALA A 317 12.55 -7.94 15.48
N ASP A 318 11.46 -8.70 15.39
CA ASP A 318 10.76 -9.28 16.55
C ASP A 318 11.63 -10.32 17.28
N LEU A 319 12.33 -11.18 16.52
CA LEU A 319 13.34 -12.09 17.06
C LEU A 319 14.52 -11.35 17.71
N VAL A 320 15.01 -10.29 17.08
CA VAL A 320 16.10 -9.46 17.63
C VAL A 320 15.66 -8.76 18.91
N LEU A 321 14.40 -8.30 19.01
CA LEU A 321 13.85 -7.73 20.23
C LEU A 321 13.79 -8.75 21.36
N PHE A 322 13.41 -10.00 21.06
CA PHE A 322 13.32 -11.08 22.04
C PHE A 322 14.69 -11.48 22.61
N TYR A 323 15.67 -11.74 21.75
CA TYR A 323 16.98 -12.24 22.19
C TYR A 323 17.99 -11.14 22.50
N GLY A 324 17.95 -10.00 21.80
CA GLY A 324 18.98 -8.98 21.86
C GLY A 324 18.70 -7.85 22.86
N PHE A 325 17.47 -7.33 22.90
CA PHE A 325 17.16 -6.12 23.67
C PHE A 325 16.36 -6.38 24.93
N THR A 326 15.49 -7.39 24.95
CA THR A 326 14.47 -7.50 25.99
C THR A 326 14.58 -8.73 26.90
N SER A 327 15.67 -9.49 26.80
CA SER A 327 15.93 -10.66 27.66
C SER A 327 14.72 -11.61 27.80
N GLY A 328 13.94 -11.80 26.73
CA GLY A 328 12.78 -12.69 26.69
C GLY A 328 11.42 -12.11 27.11
N ASN A 329 11.31 -10.82 27.42
CA ASN A 329 10.01 -10.22 27.79
C ASN A 329 9.13 -9.85 26.59
N PHE A 330 9.71 -9.47 25.43
CA PHE A 330 8.96 -8.98 24.28
C PHE A 330 9.51 -9.55 22.96
N GLY A 331 8.62 -9.72 21.98
CA GLY A 331 8.93 -10.32 20.69
C GLY A 331 8.61 -11.82 20.62
N GLU A 332 8.55 -12.34 19.40
CA GLU A 332 8.27 -13.76 19.14
C GLU A 332 9.52 -14.62 19.38
N ARG A 333 9.39 -15.59 20.29
CA ARG A 333 10.42 -16.61 20.52
C ARG A 333 10.54 -17.51 19.28
N TRP A 334 11.74 -18.03 19.03
CA TRP A 334 11.90 -19.09 18.03
C TRP A 334 11.30 -20.40 18.55
N THR A 335 10.25 -20.92 17.90
CA THR A 335 9.63 -22.22 18.20
C THR A 335 9.84 -23.22 17.07
N ILE A 336 9.44 -24.47 17.29
CA ILE A 336 9.41 -25.49 16.22
C ILE A 336 8.49 -25.05 15.07
N TRP A 337 7.40 -24.34 15.39
CA TRP A 337 6.43 -23.83 14.43
C TRP A 337 6.95 -22.61 13.66
N SER A 338 7.96 -21.89 14.17
CA SER A 338 8.65 -20.82 13.42
C SER A 338 9.31 -21.33 12.14
N TRP A 339 9.71 -22.61 12.07
CA TRP A 339 10.18 -23.21 10.82
C TRP A 339 9.07 -23.28 9.76
N LEU A 340 7.86 -23.65 10.17
CA LEU A 340 6.69 -23.68 9.28
C LEU A 340 6.31 -22.25 8.85
N GLN A 341 6.45 -21.27 9.74
CA GLN A 341 6.27 -19.85 9.44
C GLN A 341 7.28 -19.35 8.41
N LEU A 342 8.56 -19.75 8.53
CA LEU A 342 9.62 -19.44 7.58
C LEU A 342 9.34 -20.07 6.20
N VAL A 343 8.88 -21.32 6.16
CA VAL A 343 8.46 -21.97 4.91
C VAL A 343 7.26 -21.22 4.30
N GLY A 344 6.31 -20.79 5.12
CA GLY A 344 5.20 -19.93 4.69
C GLY A 344 5.67 -18.61 4.07
N MET A 345 6.62 -17.93 4.73
CA MET A 345 7.26 -16.70 4.23
C MET A 345 7.95 -16.90 2.87
N LEU A 346 8.75 -17.96 2.73
CA LEU A 346 9.43 -18.28 1.47
C LEU A 346 8.43 -18.61 0.36
N THR A 347 7.39 -19.37 0.68
CA THR A 347 6.31 -19.72 -0.27
C THR A 347 5.58 -18.47 -0.74
N LEU A 348 5.37 -17.49 0.16
CA LEU A 348 4.75 -16.21 -0.17
C LEU A 348 5.60 -15.36 -1.12
N LEU A 349 6.91 -15.29 -0.85
CA LEU A 349 7.85 -14.62 -1.75
C LEU A 349 7.86 -15.26 -3.13
N LEU A 350 7.90 -16.59 -3.19
CA LEU A 350 7.87 -17.34 -4.44
C LEU A 350 6.56 -17.13 -5.19
N GLY A 351 5.41 -17.23 -4.51
CA GLY A 351 4.10 -17.00 -5.10
C GLY A 351 3.96 -15.60 -5.68
N THR A 352 4.45 -14.59 -4.95
CA THR A 352 4.44 -13.21 -5.42
C THR A 352 5.43 -12.96 -6.56
N ALA A 353 6.61 -13.58 -6.54
CA ALA A 353 7.57 -13.50 -7.64
C ALA A 353 7.04 -14.16 -8.94
N VAL A 354 6.31 -15.27 -8.82
CA VAL A 354 5.60 -15.93 -9.94
C VAL A 354 4.45 -15.07 -10.43
N TYR A 355 3.64 -14.52 -9.53
CA TYR A 355 2.52 -13.63 -9.88
C TYR A 355 2.99 -12.41 -10.67
N ASN A 356 4.03 -11.73 -10.15
CA ASN A 356 4.63 -10.56 -10.79
C ASN A 356 5.42 -10.93 -12.06
N GLY A 357 5.63 -12.22 -12.35
CA GLY A 357 6.42 -12.70 -13.48
C GLY A 357 7.88 -12.25 -13.43
N THR A 358 8.42 -12.04 -12.23
CA THR A 358 9.85 -11.90 -11.96
C THR A 358 10.51 -13.27 -12.08
N LEU A 359 9.86 -14.30 -11.52
CA LEU A 359 10.22 -15.70 -11.76
C LEU A 359 9.47 -16.19 -13.01
N ARG A 360 10.21 -16.50 -14.08
CA ARG A 360 9.65 -17.05 -15.32
C ARG A 360 9.57 -18.57 -15.22
N LEU A 361 8.37 -19.12 -15.29
CA LEU A 361 8.10 -20.54 -15.39
C LEU A 361 8.24 -21.00 -16.84
N PRO A 362 8.87 -22.16 -17.10
CA PRO A 362 8.98 -22.70 -18.45
C PRO A 362 7.58 -22.99 -19.04
N GLY A 363 7.36 -22.67 -20.32
CA GLY A 363 6.11 -22.96 -21.03
C GLY A 363 5.04 -21.86 -21.00
N PHE A 364 5.27 -20.72 -20.33
CA PHE A 364 4.33 -19.59 -20.31
C PHE A 364 4.84 -18.39 -21.11
N VAL A 365 3.91 -17.67 -21.74
CA VAL A 365 4.22 -16.44 -22.50
C VAL A 365 4.21 -15.23 -21.58
N TYR A 366 5.40 -14.68 -21.36
CA TYR A 366 5.61 -13.42 -20.63
C TYR A 366 5.66 -12.27 -21.63
N LEU A 367 4.81 -11.25 -21.44
CA LEU A 367 5.02 -9.99 -22.15
C LEU A 367 6.04 -9.20 -21.35
N GLU A 368 7.14 -8.82 -21.99
CA GLU A 368 8.02 -7.80 -21.44
C GLU A 368 7.34 -6.44 -21.63
N PRO A 369 7.29 -5.57 -20.60
CA PRO A 369 6.96 -4.18 -20.83
C PRO A 369 8.01 -3.63 -21.80
N ILE A 370 7.58 -2.95 -22.86
CA ILE A 370 8.50 -2.26 -23.76
C ILE A 370 9.39 -1.39 -22.89
N LYS A 371 10.73 -1.56 -23.00
CA LYS A 371 11.68 -0.59 -22.47
C LYS A 371 11.37 0.73 -23.19
N GLN A 372 10.52 1.57 -22.61
CA GLN A 372 10.38 2.95 -23.03
C GLN A 372 11.78 3.54 -22.95
N SER A 373 12.34 3.84 -24.12
CA SER A 373 13.52 4.66 -24.25
C SER A 373 13.27 5.94 -23.48
N MET A 374 13.98 6.11 -22.36
CA MET A 374 14.19 7.32 -21.56
C MET A 374 13.49 8.58 -22.12
N ASN A 375 12.16 8.60 -21.99
CA ASN A 375 11.30 9.75 -22.21
C ASN A 375 10.32 9.69 -21.05
N LEU A 376 10.47 10.67 -20.17
CA LEU A 376 9.78 10.83 -18.90
C LEU A 376 8.27 11.01 -19.15
N ILE A 377 7.54 9.91 -19.39
CA ILE A 377 6.09 9.93 -19.65
C ILE A 377 5.43 9.04 -18.60
N ARG A 378 4.84 9.74 -17.62
CA ARG A 378 4.02 9.22 -16.54
C ARG A 378 2.76 8.55 -17.08
N THR A 379 2.58 7.27 -16.81
CA THR A 379 1.26 6.68 -16.60
C THR A 379 0.91 6.76 -15.10
N PRO A 380 -0.38 6.76 -14.75
CA PRO A 380 -0.82 6.75 -13.37
C PRO A 380 -0.71 5.34 -12.80
N GLU A 381 0.49 4.94 -12.37
CA GLU A 381 0.68 3.75 -11.54
C GLU A 381 0.36 4.10 -10.08
N ILE A 382 -0.91 3.99 -9.70
CA ILE A 382 -1.35 4.31 -8.33
C ILE A 382 -2.19 3.16 -7.75
N LEU A 383 -1.87 2.82 -6.49
CA LEU A 383 -2.50 1.86 -5.57
C LEU A 383 -2.28 0.37 -5.82
N ALA A 384 -1.03 -0.01 -6.10
CA ALA A 384 -0.60 -1.37 -5.80
C ALA A 384 -0.30 -1.48 -4.30
N ALA A 385 -1.26 -2.01 -3.53
CA ALA A 385 -0.86 -3.11 -2.65
C ALA A 385 -0.05 -4.07 -3.52
N SER A 386 1.25 -4.14 -3.23
CA SER A 386 2.41 -4.93 -3.70
C SER A 386 2.33 -6.01 -4.79
N THR A 387 1.20 -6.27 -5.41
CA THR A 387 0.95 -7.48 -6.17
C THR A 387 0.24 -7.23 -7.49
N PHE A 388 -0.21 -6.02 -7.83
CA PHE A 388 -1.08 -5.83 -9.01
C PHE A 388 -0.50 -5.05 -10.18
N ALA A 389 0.81 -4.79 -10.21
CA ALA A 389 1.47 -4.03 -11.27
C ALA A 389 1.48 -4.70 -12.68
N ARG A 390 0.79 -5.84 -12.86
CA ARG A 390 0.58 -6.49 -14.17
C ARG A 390 -0.88 -6.87 -14.40
N SER A 391 -1.81 -5.97 -14.11
CA SER A 391 -3.21 -6.13 -14.52
C SER A 391 -3.32 -6.23 -16.06
N PRO A 392 -4.13 -7.17 -16.61
CA PRO A 392 -4.48 -7.24 -18.02
C PRO A 392 -5.21 -5.99 -18.56
N LEU A 393 -5.57 -5.01 -17.72
CA LEU A 393 -6.25 -3.77 -18.13
C LEU A 393 -5.40 -2.86 -19.01
N ILE A 394 -4.08 -2.87 -18.81
CA ILE A 394 -3.14 -2.20 -19.71
C ILE A 394 -3.30 -2.75 -21.15
N SER A 395 -3.65 -4.04 -21.29
CA SER A 395 -3.96 -4.68 -22.57
C SER A 395 -5.32 -4.28 -23.15
N ARG A 396 -6.30 -3.92 -22.30
CA ARG A 396 -7.65 -3.54 -22.74
C ARG A 396 -7.71 -2.13 -23.32
N ASN A 397 -7.05 -1.17 -22.69
CA ASN A 397 -6.95 0.20 -23.21
C ASN A 397 -6.14 0.21 -24.52
N ALA A 398 -5.09 -0.61 -24.61
CA ALA A 398 -4.33 -0.84 -25.85
C ALA A 398 -5.17 -1.52 -26.97
N MET A 399 -6.00 -2.52 -26.64
CA MET A 399 -6.90 -3.15 -27.62
C MET A 399 -7.99 -2.19 -28.12
N LYS A 400 -8.56 -1.37 -27.23
CA LYS A 400 -9.59 -0.39 -27.57
C LYS A 400 -9.03 0.71 -28.47
N ALA A 401 -7.80 1.15 -28.22
CA ALA A 401 -7.05 2.05 -29.09
C ALA A 401 -6.79 1.48 -30.48
N ALA A 402 -6.36 0.21 -30.56
CA ALA A 402 -6.12 -0.48 -31.83
C ALA A 402 -7.40 -0.66 -32.66
N GLU A 403 -8.53 -0.94 -32.00
CA GLU A 403 -9.85 -1.06 -32.62
C GLU A 403 -10.35 0.28 -33.20
N ILE A 404 -10.19 1.38 -32.45
CA ILE A 404 -10.60 2.74 -32.88
C ILE A 404 -9.73 3.22 -34.06
N ALA A 405 -8.42 2.97 -34.01
CA ALA A 405 -7.49 3.29 -35.12
C ALA A 405 -7.81 2.49 -36.40
N ARG A 406 -8.35 1.27 -36.28
CA ARG A 406 -8.77 0.46 -37.44
C ARG A 406 -10.00 1.05 -38.14
N ARG A 407 -10.90 1.70 -37.39
CA ARG A 407 -12.16 2.27 -37.89
C ARG A 407 -12.02 3.68 -38.45
N THR A 408 -10.87 4.33 -38.26
CA THR A 408 -10.64 5.69 -38.80
C THR A 408 -10.41 5.62 -40.31
N PRO A 409 -11.15 6.37 -41.16
CA PRO A 409 -11.01 6.28 -42.62
C PRO A 409 -9.70 6.88 -43.15
N ASN A 410 -9.24 7.99 -42.55
CA ASN A 410 -8.12 8.77 -43.03
C ASN A 410 -6.79 8.25 -42.44
N PRO A 411 -5.79 7.84 -43.26
CA PRO A 411 -4.54 7.25 -42.78
C PRO A 411 -3.72 8.20 -41.88
N ASN A 412 -3.75 9.51 -42.10
CA ASN A 412 -3.03 10.47 -41.26
C ASN A 412 -3.67 10.63 -39.87
N ASP A 413 -4.99 10.48 -39.77
CA ASP A 413 -5.71 10.48 -38.49
C ASP A 413 -5.58 9.14 -37.76
N ARG A 414 -5.37 8.02 -38.47
CA ARG A 414 -5.03 6.73 -37.83
C ARG A 414 -3.74 6.84 -37.03
N ASP A 415 -2.74 7.51 -37.59
CA ASP A 415 -1.45 7.69 -36.91
C ASP A 415 -1.52 8.75 -35.81
N ARG A 416 -2.47 9.69 -35.89
CA ARG A 416 -2.75 10.64 -34.82
C ARG A 416 -3.51 9.99 -33.66
N VAL A 417 -4.56 9.21 -33.94
CA VAL A 417 -5.29 8.40 -32.96
C VAL A 417 -4.35 7.36 -32.37
N ARG A 418 -3.53 6.69 -33.18
CA ARG A 418 -2.46 5.84 -32.67
C ARG A 418 -1.49 6.63 -31.82
N ARG A 419 -1.05 7.84 -32.15
CA ARG A 419 -0.12 8.59 -31.28
C ARG A 419 -0.78 9.13 -30.00
N GLU A 420 -2.05 9.52 -30.06
CA GLU A 420 -2.85 9.96 -28.90
C GLU A 420 -3.14 8.81 -27.93
N PHE A 421 -3.24 7.57 -28.43
CA PHE A 421 -3.48 6.38 -27.59
C PHE A 421 -2.25 5.45 -27.41
N MET A 422 -1.23 5.52 -28.27
CA MET A 422 0.02 4.71 -28.30
C MET A 422 1.27 5.51 -27.92
N THR A 423 1.16 6.55 -27.10
CA THR A 423 2.27 6.84 -26.15
C THR A 423 2.56 5.61 -25.26
N GLU A 424 1.70 4.59 -25.31
CA GLU A 424 1.95 3.23 -24.86
C GLU A 424 1.77 2.18 -25.99
N TYR A 425 2.91 1.70 -26.49
CA TYR A 425 3.15 0.40 -27.16
C TYR A 425 3.04 0.29 -28.70
N GLN A 426 4.16 -0.18 -29.29
CA GLN A 426 4.33 -0.64 -30.67
C GLN A 426 4.98 -2.04 -30.65
N PRO A 427 4.53 -3.04 -31.44
CA PRO A 427 5.17 -4.35 -31.48
C PRO A 427 6.50 -4.28 -32.26
N LEU A 428 7.59 -4.74 -31.64
CA LEU A 428 8.90 -4.87 -32.28
C LEU A 428 8.99 -6.18 -33.05
N THR A 429 8.82 -6.11 -34.37
CA THR A 429 9.26 -7.13 -35.32
C THR A 429 9.69 -6.47 -36.63
N ASP A 430 10.91 -5.92 -36.68
CA ASP A 430 11.85 -6.13 -37.81
C ASP A 430 13.20 -5.38 -37.62
N PRO A 431 14.37 -6.00 -37.86
CA PRO A 431 15.68 -5.33 -37.80
C PRO A 431 15.96 -4.34 -38.94
N GLU A 432 15.16 -4.31 -40.02
CA GLU A 432 15.46 -3.51 -41.23
C GLU A 432 15.04 -2.04 -41.18
N SER A 433 14.23 -1.61 -40.20
CA SER A 433 13.75 -0.22 -40.10
C SER A 433 14.76 0.81 -39.57
N ARG A 434 16.04 0.43 -39.41
CA ARG A 434 17.11 1.30 -38.89
C ARG A 434 17.67 2.33 -39.87
N ARG A 435 16.99 2.69 -40.97
CA ARG A 435 17.49 3.68 -41.92
C ARG A 435 16.47 4.76 -42.29
N ARG A 436 16.87 6.00 -41.94
CA ARG A 436 16.36 7.32 -42.36
C ARG A 436 15.05 7.71 -41.65
N ILE A 437 14.96 8.89 -41.02
CA ILE A 437 14.99 10.22 -41.63
C ILE A 437 15.44 11.28 -40.60
N ASP A 438 16.21 12.26 -41.08
CA ASP A 438 16.74 13.44 -40.39
C ASP A 438 15.69 14.33 -39.69
N PRO A 439 16.00 14.93 -38.52
CA PRO A 439 15.14 15.89 -37.82
C PRO A 439 15.56 17.35 -38.06
N ALA A 440 15.66 17.79 -39.32
CA ALA A 440 15.87 19.20 -39.65
C ALA A 440 15.01 19.62 -40.86
N GLY A 441 14.12 20.59 -40.63
CA GLY A 441 12.98 20.91 -41.48
C GLY A 441 13.22 21.69 -42.77
N HIS A 442 12.06 22.01 -43.38
CA HIS A 442 11.77 22.77 -44.61
C HIS A 442 11.62 21.87 -45.87
N THR A 443 10.55 21.96 -46.67
CA THR A 443 9.77 23.15 -47.09
C THR A 443 8.34 22.75 -47.51
N TYR A 444 7.32 23.53 -47.15
CA TYR A 444 6.08 23.63 -47.93
C TYR A 444 6.02 25.03 -48.55
N GLY A 445 5.72 25.09 -49.85
CA GLY A 445 5.46 26.34 -50.56
C GLY A 445 5.02 26.10 -52.02
N SER A 446 3.69 26.16 -52.21
CA SER A 446 2.95 26.58 -53.42
C SER A 446 3.08 25.86 -54.78
N LEU A 447 1.90 25.39 -55.22
CA LEU A 447 1.27 25.29 -56.55
C LEU A 447 1.91 26.00 -57.77
N GLU A 448 1.51 25.48 -58.95
CA GLU A 448 1.65 25.94 -60.36
C GLU A 448 2.93 25.41 -61.07
N VAL A 449 2.90 24.64 -62.17
CA VAL A 449 1.94 24.39 -63.26
C VAL A 449 1.92 22.90 -63.61
#